data_AF-A0A8K0PEH5-F1
#
_entry.id   AF-A0A8K0PEH5-F1
#
_cell.length_a   1.000
_cell.length_b   1.000
_cell.length_c   1.000
_cell.angle_alpha   90.00
_cell.angle_beta   90.00
_cell.angle_gamma   90.00
#
_symmetry.space_group_name_H-M   'P 1'
#
loop_
_entity.id
_entity.type
_entity.pdbx_description
1 polymer ?
#
loop_
_entity_poly.entity_id
_entity_poly.type
_entity_poly.pdbx_seq_one_letter_code
_entity_poly.pdbx_strand_id
1 'polypeptide(L)'
;MRFSLSTLTISFLSLTPLVTADITSALATTTAEIANPTPAPSGAAPGEGALGYSYVGCYNETTGFSNAGGVRALNSGSMISNNSQTTLSCLTFCKGNSYQYCGLEYGRECWGGKYLSSLTTKLDESNCSIGCGGNNSQVCGGRLTLSLYNVTGEGSGGSGSGGQSGAGVKEVAGAVGAIVLAGLMGGMFVAF
;
A
#
# COMPACT_ATOMS: atom_id res chain seq x y z
N MET A 1 67.10 31.05 26.01
CA MET A 1 66.55 31.28 27.37
C MET A 1 65.90 29.99 27.82
N ARG A 2 66.32 29.47 28.98
CA ARG A 2 65.87 28.21 29.58
C ARG A 2 64.70 28.49 30.53
N PHE A 3 63.65 27.68 30.52
CA PHE A 3 62.72 27.43 31.65
C PHE A 3 62.11 26.03 31.38
N SER A 4 62.55 24.93 31.99
CA SER A 4 62.59 24.51 33.40
C SER A 4 61.20 24.31 34.04
N LEU A 5 60.76 23.04 33.98
CA LEU A 5 60.10 22.20 34.99
C LEU A 5 59.01 22.81 35.90
N SER A 6 57.83 22.18 35.91
CA SER A 6 57.31 21.56 37.15
C SER A 6 56.09 20.68 36.88
N THR A 7 56.25 19.37 37.05
CA THR A 7 55.16 18.40 37.14
C THR A 7 54.56 18.45 38.54
N LEU A 8 53.26 18.75 38.63
CA LEU A 8 52.48 18.68 39.87
C LEU A 8 51.66 17.39 39.88
N THR A 9 52.11 16.41 40.65
CA THR A 9 51.36 15.21 40.99
C THR A 9 50.34 15.55 42.08
N ILE A 10 49.05 15.45 41.75
CA ILE A 10 47.96 15.49 42.75
C ILE A 10 47.40 14.08 42.86
N SER A 11 47.91 13.36 43.87
CA SER A 11 47.14 12.32 44.55
C SER A 11 45.98 12.98 45.29
N PHE A 12 44.87 12.28 45.51
CA PHE A 12 44.12 12.20 46.79
C PHE A 12 42.67 11.74 46.55
N LEU A 13 42.41 10.55 47.11
CA LEU A 13 41.25 10.13 47.89
C LEU A 13 39.90 9.92 47.20
N SER A 14 39.62 8.63 47.02
CA SER A 14 38.31 7.99 47.03
C SER A 14 37.40 8.51 48.15
N LEU A 15 36.21 8.98 47.77
CA LEU A 15 35.06 9.05 48.65
C LEU A 15 33.91 8.19 48.09
N THR A 16 33.37 7.36 48.98
CA THR A 16 32.25 6.44 48.79
C THR A 16 30.95 7.17 48.43
N PRO A 17 30.13 6.65 47.49
CA PRO A 17 28.74 7.06 47.40
C PRO A 17 27.90 6.26 48.42
N LEU A 18 27.46 6.93 49.48
CA LEU A 18 26.28 6.50 50.24
C LEU A 18 25.07 7.17 49.57
N VAL A 19 24.33 6.44 48.75
CA VAL A 19 23.03 6.89 48.26
C VAL A 19 21.97 5.96 48.80
N THR A 20 21.11 6.58 49.59
CA THR A 20 19.90 6.14 50.25
C THR A 20 18.97 5.42 49.28
N ALA A 21 18.45 4.28 49.70
CA ALA A 21 17.28 3.67 49.10
C ALA A 21 16.06 4.55 49.40
N ASP A 22 15.41 5.08 48.36
CA ASP A 22 14.09 5.68 48.45
C ASP A 22 13.08 4.80 47.72
N ILE A 23 12.08 4.38 48.48
CA ILE A 23 11.02 3.46 48.09
C ILE A 23 9.87 4.32 47.57
N THR A 24 9.78 4.52 46.26
CA THR A 24 8.63 5.17 45.62
C THR A 24 7.94 4.20 44.65
N SER A 25 6.86 3.63 45.17
CA SER A 25 5.60 3.29 44.50
C SER A 25 5.63 3.06 42.98
N ALA A 26 5.62 1.79 42.59
CA ALA A 26 5.28 1.38 41.24
C ALA A 26 3.78 1.62 40.98
N LEU A 27 3.44 2.76 40.37
CA LEU A 27 2.29 2.80 39.49
C LEU A 27 2.75 2.28 38.13
N ALA A 28 2.34 1.06 37.80
CA ALA A 28 2.32 0.57 36.45
C ALA A 28 1.32 1.41 35.65
N THR A 29 1.78 2.55 35.14
CA THR A 29 1.13 3.20 34.01
C THR A 29 1.33 2.26 32.84
N THR A 30 0.33 1.44 32.56
CA THR A 30 0.11 0.88 31.23
C THR A 30 -0.10 2.07 30.30
N THR A 31 1.00 2.61 29.78
CA THR A 31 0.96 3.38 28.55
C THR A 31 0.45 2.39 27.51
N ALA A 32 -0.84 2.46 27.22
CA ALA A 32 -1.33 1.96 25.95
C ALA A 32 -0.47 2.68 24.91
N GLU A 33 0.44 1.93 24.28
CA GLU A 33 1.08 2.38 23.07
C GLU A 33 -0.08 2.76 22.15
N ILE A 34 -0.29 4.07 21.95
CA ILE A 34 -1.09 4.53 20.83
C ILE A 34 -0.28 4.06 19.64
N ALA A 35 -0.60 2.85 19.18
CA ALA A 35 -0.16 2.35 17.91
C ALA A 35 -0.61 3.42 16.92
N ASN A 36 0.34 4.27 16.51
CA ASN A 36 0.13 5.17 15.40
C ASN A 36 -0.35 4.27 14.26
N PRO A 37 -1.54 4.48 13.70
CA PRO A 37 -2.08 3.57 12.71
C PRO A 37 -1.01 3.40 11.64
N THR A 38 -0.49 2.19 11.50
CA THR A 38 0.37 1.85 10.37
C THR A 38 -0.47 2.19 9.14
N PRO A 39 -0.08 3.17 8.31
CA PRO A 39 -0.82 3.50 7.11
C PRO A 39 -0.99 2.20 6.35
N ALA A 40 -2.25 1.82 6.07
CA ALA A 40 -2.54 0.53 5.48
C ALA A 40 -1.69 0.39 4.21
N PRO A 41 -0.77 -0.60 4.13
CA PRO A 41 -0.10 -0.87 2.88
C PRO A 41 -1.19 -1.39 1.96
N SER A 42 -1.49 -0.62 0.92
CA SER A 42 -2.23 -1.06 -0.26
C SER A 42 -3.38 -2.02 0.03
N GLY A 43 -4.51 -1.47 0.45
CA GLY A 43 -5.72 -2.26 0.66
C GLY A 43 -6.94 -1.36 0.59
N ALA A 44 -7.23 -0.87 -0.62
CA ALA A 44 -8.37 -0.05 -0.98
C ALA A 44 -8.46 1.29 -0.24
N ALA A 45 -7.88 2.33 -0.85
CA ALA A 45 -8.47 3.64 -0.69
C ALA A 45 -9.98 3.55 -0.98
N PRO A 46 -10.85 4.25 -0.23
CA PRO A 46 -12.28 4.22 -0.46
C PRO A 46 -12.59 4.50 -1.93
N GLY A 47 -13.13 3.52 -2.65
CA GLY A 47 -13.55 3.67 -4.05
C GLY A 47 -12.55 3.28 -5.14
N GLU A 48 -11.37 2.75 -4.81
CA GLU A 48 -10.39 2.26 -5.81
C GLU A 48 -11.03 1.32 -6.84
N GLY A 49 -11.65 0.24 -6.36
CA GLY A 49 -12.32 -0.74 -7.22
C GLY A 49 -13.54 -0.18 -7.95
N ALA A 50 -14.22 0.83 -7.40
CA ALA A 50 -15.37 1.48 -8.06
C ALA A 50 -14.94 2.37 -9.24
N LEU A 51 -13.70 2.86 -9.24
CA LEU A 51 -13.14 3.63 -10.33
C LEU A 51 -12.51 2.75 -11.42
N GLY A 52 -12.42 1.44 -11.21
CA GLY A 52 -11.77 0.52 -12.14
C GLY A 52 -10.25 0.64 -12.08
N TYR A 53 -9.69 0.95 -10.91
CA TYR A 53 -8.25 0.98 -10.68
C TYR A 53 -7.87 0.04 -9.53
N SER A 54 -6.68 -0.55 -9.62
CA SER A 54 -6.07 -1.32 -8.53
C SER A 54 -4.67 -0.80 -8.29
N TYR A 55 -4.28 -0.69 -7.03
CA TYR A 55 -2.88 -0.55 -6.67
C TYR A 55 -2.05 -1.71 -7.21
N VAL A 56 -0.86 -1.39 -7.73
CA VAL A 56 0.09 -2.37 -8.27
C VAL A 56 1.45 -2.35 -7.57
N GLY A 57 1.72 -1.33 -6.74
CA GLY A 57 2.94 -1.24 -5.95
C GLY A 57 3.52 0.15 -5.82
N CYS A 58 4.59 0.22 -5.03
CA CYS A 58 5.52 1.35 -5.04
C CYS A 58 6.51 1.21 -6.22
N TYR A 59 6.70 2.28 -7.01
CA TYR A 59 7.62 2.32 -8.15
C TYR A 59 8.52 3.55 -8.10
N ASN A 60 9.72 3.50 -8.67
CA ASN A 60 10.58 4.68 -8.76
C ASN A 60 10.09 5.68 -9.83
N GLU A 61 10.37 6.97 -9.59
CA GLU A 61 10.43 7.97 -10.66
C GLU A 61 11.69 7.77 -11.53
N THR A 62 11.68 8.32 -12.74
CA THR A 62 12.77 8.24 -13.73
C THR A 62 13.44 9.59 -14.01
N THR A 63 12.89 10.72 -13.56
CA THR A 63 13.44 12.08 -13.78
C THR A 63 14.92 12.22 -13.43
N GLY A 64 15.40 11.52 -12.41
CA GLY A 64 16.81 11.55 -11.98
C GLY A 64 17.74 10.60 -12.72
N PHE A 65 17.23 9.79 -13.66
CA PHE A 65 18.03 8.78 -14.35
C PHE A 65 18.70 9.37 -15.59
N SER A 66 20.01 9.15 -15.71
CA SER A 66 20.85 9.69 -16.79
C SER A 66 20.35 9.28 -18.18
N ASN A 67 19.80 8.06 -18.30
CA ASN A 67 19.26 7.51 -19.53
C ASN A 67 17.76 7.83 -19.76
N ALA A 68 17.09 8.49 -18.82
CA ALA A 68 15.70 8.93 -18.99
C ALA A 68 15.59 10.30 -19.67
N GLY A 69 16.69 11.05 -19.82
CA GLY A 69 16.67 12.38 -20.43
C GLY A 69 15.85 13.40 -19.65
N GLY A 70 15.73 13.24 -18.32
CA GLY A 70 14.90 14.08 -17.46
C GLY A 70 13.41 13.80 -17.54
N VAL A 71 13.00 12.73 -18.24
CA VAL A 71 11.60 12.37 -18.43
C VAL A 71 11.07 11.62 -17.20
N ARG A 72 9.82 11.93 -16.84
CA ARG A 72 9.08 11.31 -15.73
C ARG A 72 8.67 9.87 -16.02
N ALA A 73 8.39 9.12 -14.97
CA ALA A 73 7.91 7.74 -15.06
C ALA A 73 6.55 7.66 -15.79
N LEU A 74 5.68 8.64 -15.53
CA LEU A 74 4.40 8.87 -16.20
C LEU A 74 4.45 10.17 -16.99
N ASN A 75 4.99 10.11 -18.21
CA ASN A 75 5.20 11.29 -19.07
C ASN A 75 4.17 11.44 -20.20
N SER A 76 3.25 10.48 -20.35
CA SER A 76 2.32 10.40 -21.48
C SER A 76 0.96 11.08 -21.23
N GLY A 77 0.82 11.77 -20.10
CA GLY A 77 -0.43 12.43 -19.73
C GLY A 77 -0.17 13.76 -19.04
N SER A 78 -0.88 14.00 -17.94
CA SER A 78 -0.87 15.27 -17.22
C SER A 78 -0.81 15.05 -15.73
N MET A 79 -0.52 16.12 -15.00
CA MET A 79 -0.41 16.11 -13.54
C MET A 79 -1.26 17.19 -12.92
N ILE A 80 -1.72 16.91 -11.71
CA ILE A 80 -2.32 17.89 -10.80
C ILE A 80 -1.61 17.81 -9.46
N SER A 81 -1.53 18.94 -8.77
CA SER A 81 -0.92 19.03 -7.44
C SER A 81 -1.87 19.80 -6.51
N ASN A 82 -2.17 19.22 -5.36
CA ASN A 82 -3.09 19.81 -4.38
C ASN A 82 -2.68 19.42 -2.95
N ASN A 83 -2.64 20.40 -2.04
CA ASN A 83 -2.34 20.14 -0.63
C ASN A 83 -3.37 19.23 0.05
N SER A 84 -4.59 19.15 -0.48
CA SER A 84 -5.65 18.25 -0.02
C SER A 84 -5.80 17.03 -0.92
N GLN A 85 -4.73 16.56 -1.57
CA GLN A 85 -4.78 15.37 -2.42
C GLN A 85 -5.18 14.13 -1.62
N THR A 86 -5.98 13.26 -2.23
CA THR A 86 -6.33 11.92 -1.74
C THR A 86 -6.11 10.90 -2.85
N THR A 87 -6.04 9.61 -2.52
CA THR A 87 -5.99 8.56 -3.54
C THR A 87 -7.23 8.62 -4.44
N LEU A 88 -8.42 8.77 -3.86
CA LEU A 88 -9.68 8.81 -4.60
C LEU A 88 -9.74 9.98 -5.60
N SER A 89 -9.31 11.19 -5.19
CA SER A 89 -9.29 12.35 -6.08
C SER A 89 -8.30 12.16 -7.24
N CYS A 90 -7.15 11.52 -7.00
CA CYS A 90 -6.21 11.20 -8.07
C CYS A 90 -6.77 10.18 -9.07
N LEU A 91 -7.36 9.08 -8.58
CA LEU A 91 -7.95 8.07 -9.45
C LEU A 91 -9.14 8.62 -10.25
N THR A 92 -9.92 9.53 -9.66
CA THR A 92 -11.00 10.23 -10.36
C THR A 92 -10.45 11.10 -11.49
N PHE A 93 -9.38 11.85 -11.23
CA PHE A 93 -8.67 12.62 -12.25
C PHE A 93 -8.18 11.72 -13.39
N CYS A 94 -7.57 10.58 -13.08
CA CYS A 94 -7.10 9.67 -14.12
C CYS A 94 -8.24 9.05 -14.92
N LYS A 95 -9.31 8.60 -14.25
CA LYS A 95 -10.50 8.07 -14.92
C LYS A 95 -11.10 9.09 -15.87
N GLY A 96 -11.25 10.34 -15.42
CA GLY A 96 -11.76 11.44 -16.25
C GLY A 96 -10.92 11.74 -17.48
N ASN A 97 -9.61 11.47 -17.42
CA ASN A 97 -8.68 11.61 -18.56
C ASN A 97 -8.40 10.28 -19.28
N SER A 98 -9.13 9.22 -18.94
CA SER A 98 -8.96 7.86 -19.48
C SER A 98 -7.53 7.31 -19.36
N TYR A 99 -6.75 7.69 -18.35
CA TYR A 99 -5.38 7.18 -18.22
C TYR A 99 -5.34 5.69 -17.90
N GLN A 100 -4.25 5.01 -18.28
CA GLN A 100 -4.06 3.59 -17.97
C GLN A 100 -3.42 3.41 -16.59
N TYR A 101 -2.60 4.39 -16.20
CA TYR A 101 -1.84 4.42 -14.96
C TYR A 101 -2.04 5.73 -14.22
N CYS A 102 -2.12 5.62 -12.89
CA CYS A 102 -2.05 6.74 -11.96
C CYS A 102 -0.89 6.54 -11.01
N GLY A 103 -0.12 7.60 -10.77
CA GLY A 103 0.92 7.62 -9.74
C GLY A 103 0.65 8.75 -8.77
N LEU A 104 0.60 8.46 -7.47
CA LEU A 104 0.63 9.49 -6.44
C LEU A 104 2.06 9.69 -5.97
N GLU A 105 2.47 10.95 -5.79
CA GLU A 105 3.81 11.32 -5.36
C GLU A 105 3.78 12.42 -4.31
N TYR A 106 4.71 12.33 -3.35
CA TYR A 106 5.02 13.37 -2.38
C TYR A 106 3.81 13.90 -1.59
N GLY A 107 2.78 13.07 -1.38
CA GLY A 107 1.60 13.40 -0.59
C GLY A 107 0.59 14.33 -1.26
N ARG A 108 0.94 14.97 -2.39
CA ARG A 108 0.12 16.04 -3.00
C ARG A 108 -0.02 15.95 -4.51
N GLU A 109 0.85 15.19 -5.18
CA GLU A 109 0.90 15.14 -6.64
C GLU A 109 0.15 13.91 -7.13
N CYS A 110 -0.55 14.08 -8.24
CA CYS A 110 -1.17 13.01 -8.99
C CYS A 110 -0.71 13.10 -10.44
N TRP A 111 -0.13 12.01 -10.91
CA TRP A 111 0.39 11.84 -12.25
C TRP A 111 -0.47 10.83 -12.98
N GLY A 112 -0.90 11.17 -14.19
CA GLY A 112 -1.67 10.29 -15.05
C GLY A 112 -0.96 10.02 -16.37
N GLY A 113 -1.04 8.79 -16.87
CA GLY A 113 -0.42 8.42 -18.14
C GLY A 113 -1.07 7.20 -18.80
N LYS A 114 -0.93 7.11 -20.12
CA LYS A 114 -1.30 5.90 -20.89
C LYS A 114 -0.20 4.84 -20.85
N TYR A 115 1.04 5.28 -20.63
CA TYR A 115 2.24 4.46 -20.62
C TYR A 115 3.04 4.73 -19.35
N LEU A 116 3.66 3.67 -18.84
CA LEU A 116 4.66 3.70 -17.77
C LEU A 116 6.04 3.49 -18.40
N SER A 117 7.02 4.31 -18.01
CA SER A 117 8.38 4.18 -18.50
C SER A 117 8.97 2.79 -18.17
N SER A 118 9.68 2.20 -19.14
CA SER A 118 10.38 0.91 -18.97
C SER A 118 11.57 0.98 -18.01
N LEU A 119 11.98 2.20 -17.63
CA LEU A 119 13.02 2.43 -16.62
C LEU A 119 12.46 2.39 -15.19
N THR A 120 11.16 2.18 -15.03
CA THR A 120 10.55 1.99 -13.71
C THR A 120 10.74 0.56 -13.22
N THR A 121 10.89 0.43 -11.92
CA THR A 121 11.07 -0.82 -11.19
C THR A 121 10.25 -0.75 -9.92
N LYS A 122 9.71 -1.90 -9.51
CA LYS A 122 8.97 -2.00 -8.25
C LYS A 122 9.95 -1.89 -7.09
N LEU A 123 9.62 -1.07 -6.11
CA LEU A 123 10.37 -0.83 -4.89
C LEU A 123 9.69 -1.49 -3.68
N ASP A 124 10.40 -1.50 -2.56
CA ASP A 124 9.79 -1.81 -1.27
C ASP A 124 8.77 -0.73 -0.88
N GLU A 125 7.65 -1.16 -0.27
CA GLU A 125 6.53 -0.27 0.10
C GLU A 125 6.95 0.85 1.08
N SER A 126 8.02 0.66 1.86
CA SER A 126 8.57 1.71 2.73
C SER A 126 9.01 2.97 1.97
N ASN A 127 9.34 2.84 0.69
CA ASN A 127 9.68 3.97 -0.17
C ASN A 127 8.45 4.81 -0.56
N CYS A 128 7.25 4.25 -0.43
CA CYS A 128 5.98 4.93 -0.62
C CYS A 128 5.25 4.99 0.72
N SER A 129 5.77 5.78 1.65
CA SER A 129 5.24 5.91 3.01
C SER A 129 4.70 7.30 3.33
N ILE A 130 4.66 8.21 2.34
CA ILE A 130 4.16 9.57 2.54
C ILE A 130 2.63 9.55 2.52
N GLY A 131 2.04 10.02 3.61
CA GLY A 131 0.60 10.18 3.74
C GLY A 131 0.05 11.23 2.77
N CYS A 132 -1.18 11.03 2.30
CA CYS A 132 -1.88 12.02 1.48
C CYS A 132 -2.19 13.29 2.27
N GLY A 133 -2.05 14.46 1.65
CA GLY A 133 -2.30 15.75 2.29
C GLY A 133 -3.76 15.96 2.69
N GLY A 134 -4.71 15.39 1.94
CA GLY A 134 -6.14 15.41 2.26
C GLY A 134 -6.59 14.28 3.21
N ASN A 135 -5.80 13.22 3.35
CA ASN A 135 -6.07 12.11 4.25
C ASN A 135 -4.78 11.33 4.60
N ASN A 136 -4.18 11.63 5.74
CA ASN A 136 -2.90 11.03 6.15
C ASN A 136 -2.95 9.51 6.41
N SER A 137 -4.14 8.91 6.51
CA SER A 137 -4.30 7.46 6.63
C SER A 137 -4.16 6.73 5.28
N GLN A 138 -4.15 7.47 4.17
CA GLN A 138 -3.90 6.97 2.83
C GLN A 138 -2.46 7.23 2.43
N VAL A 139 -1.90 6.34 1.59
CA VAL A 139 -0.54 6.47 1.05
C VAL A 139 -0.58 7.17 -0.31
N CYS A 140 0.22 8.22 -0.45
CA CYS A 140 0.34 9.07 -1.64
C CYS A 140 1.80 9.14 -2.14
N GLY A 141 2.42 7.97 -2.28
CA GLY A 141 3.77 7.81 -2.81
C GLY A 141 4.88 8.16 -1.81
N GLY A 142 6.01 8.60 -2.35
CA GLY A 142 7.16 9.04 -1.58
C GLY A 142 7.93 10.15 -2.29
N ARG A 143 9.22 10.29 -1.96
CA ARG A 143 10.14 11.22 -2.63
C ARG A 143 10.70 10.54 -3.87
N LEU A 144 10.34 11.02 -5.07
CA LEU A 144 10.72 10.40 -6.34
C LEU A 144 10.29 8.92 -6.42
N THR A 145 9.14 8.61 -5.83
CA THR A 145 8.53 7.28 -5.85
C THR A 145 7.01 7.40 -5.92
N LEU A 146 6.41 6.54 -6.73
CA LEU A 146 5.01 6.54 -7.08
C LEU A 146 4.29 5.41 -6.37
N SER A 147 3.23 5.74 -5.63
CA SER A 147 2.16 4.78 -5.35
C SER A 147 1.36 4.59 -6.64
N LEU A 148 1.59 3.47 -7.33
CA LEU A 148 1.12 3.25 -8.69
C LEU A 148 -0.17 2.42 -8.69
N TYR A 149 -1.12 2.86 -9.50
CA TYR A 149 -2.39 2.18 -9.77
C TYR A 149 -2.55 1.97 -11.27
N ASN A 150 -3.16 0.86 -11.67
CA ASN A 150 -3.49 0.58 -13.06
C ASN A 150 -4.99 0.32 -13.24
N VAL A 151 -5.50 0.49 -14.46
CA VAL A 151 -6.88 0.13 -14.77
C VAL A 151 -7.07 -1.38 -14.60
N THR A 152 -8.05 -1.78 -13.81
CA THR A 152 -8.57 -3.15 -13.79
C THR A 152 -9.50 -3.31 -14.97
N GLY A 153 -9.29 -4.33 -15.82
CA GLY A 153 -10.20 -4.57 -16.94
C GLY A 153 -11.65 -4.64 -16.44
N GLU A 154 -12.56 -3.93 -17.10
CA GLU A 154 -14.01 -3.94 -16.86
C GLU A 154 -14.51 -5.40 -16.98
N GLY A 155 -14.48 -6.14 -15.86
CA GLY A 155 -14.64 -7.60 -15.85
C GLY A 155 -13.88 -8.34 -14.74
N SER A 156 -12.87 -7.73 -14.12
CA SER A 156 -12.23 -8.28 -12.93
C SER A 156 -12.78 -7.61 -11.67
N GLY A 157 -13.98 -8.04 -11.28
CA GLY A 157 -14.41 -8.00 -9.89
C GLY A 157 -13.52 -8.91 -9.05
N GLY A 158 -12.30 -8.46 -8.77
CA GLY A 158 -11.37 -9.10 -7.86
C GLY A 158 -11.61 -8.60 -6.45
N SER A 159 -12.58 -9.18 -5.74
CA SER A 159 -12.66 -9.09 -4.29
C SER A 159 -11.45 -9.83 -3.71
N GLY A 160 -10.40 -9.09 -3.35
CA GLY A 160 -9.32 -9.62 -2.52
C GLY A 160 -9.82 -9.83 -1.09
N SER A 161 -10.54 -10.92 -0.85
CA SER A 161 -10.84 -11.39 0.50
C SER A 161 -9.62 -12.11 1.05
N GLY A 162 -9.26 -11.78 2.29
CA GLY A 162 -8.13 -12.36 3.01
C GLY A 162 -8.19 -13.88 3.10
N GLY A 163 -7.04 -14.52 2.90
CA GLY A 163 -6.86 -15.93 3.23
C GLY A 163 -6.80 -16.10 4.75
N GLN A 164 -7.88 -16.57 5.35
CA GLN A 164 -7.85 -17.26 6.63
C GLN A 164 -8.10 -18.75 6.38
N SER A 165 -7.06 -19.54 6.63
CA SER A 165 -7.11 -21.00 6.70
C SER A 165 -8.01 -21.42 7.86
N GLY A 166 -9.02 -22.26 7.58
CA GLY A 166 -9.87 -22.80 8.64
C GLY A 166 -10.92 -23.80 8.17
N ALA A 167 -10.64 -25.07 8.45
CA ALA A 167 -11.55 -26.19 8.73
C ALA A 167 -12.63 -26.59 7.70
N GLY A 168 -12.50 -27.81 7.21
CA GLY A 168 -13.40 -28.42 6.24
C GLY A 168 -14.81 -28.72 6.76
N VAL A 169 -15.73 -28.76 5.80
CA VAL A 169 -17.00 -29.49 5.91
C VAL A 169 -17.11 -30.37 4.67
N LYS A 170 -17.23 -31.68 4.91
CA LYS A 170 -17.54 -32.68 3.88
C LYS A 170 -18.95 -32.44 3.37
N GLU A 171 -19.13 -32.22 2.08
CA GLU A 171 -20.44 -32.32 1.45
C GLU A 171 -20.79 -33.80 1.22
N VAL A 172 -21.91 -34.21 1.83
CA VAL A 172 -22.68 -35.41 1.48
C VAL A 172 -24.00 -34.90 0.93
N ALA A 173 -24.24 -35.17 -0.36
CA ALA A 173 -25.55 -35.25 -1.02
C ALA A 173 -25.27 -35.56 -2.51
N GLY A 174 -25.94 -36.47 -3.20
CA GLY A 174 -27.03 -37.36 -2.87
C GLY A 174 -27.33 -38.15 -4.15
N ALA A 175 -27.36 -39.47 -4.07
CA ALA A 175 -27.74 -40.34 -5.16
C ALA A 175 -29.22 -40.74 -5.00
N VAL A 176 -30.07 -40.26 -5.90
CA VAL A 176 -31.42 -40.76 -6.20
C VAL A 176 -31.68 -40.32 -7.64
N GLY A 177 -32.01 -41.14 -8.63
CA GLY A 177 -32.62 -42.46 -8.67
C GLY A 177 -33.51 -42.42 -9.91
N ALA A 178 -32.96 -42.70 -11.10
CA ALA A 178 -33.72 -42.76 -12.34
C ALA A 178 -33.96 -44.23 -12.68
N ILE A 179 -35.09 -44.77 -12.20
CA ILE A 179 -35.61 -46.08 -12.58
C ILE A 179 -36.31 -45.93 -13.93
N VAL A 180 -35.82 -46.72 -14.88
CA VAL A 180 -36.39 -46.99 -16.19
C VAL A 180 -37.75 -47.66 -16.04
N LEU A 181 -38.79 -47.14 -16.69
CA LEU A 181 -39.92 -47.96 -17.13
C LEU A 181 -40.36 -47.55 -18.54
N ALA A 182 -40.17 -48.51 -19.44
CA ALA A 182 -40.69 -48.55 -20.79
C ALA A 182 -42.20 -48.81 -20.79
N GLY A 183 -42.88 -48.38 -21.86
CA GLY A 183 -44.05 -49.10 -22.37
C GLY A 183 -45.27 -48.25 -22.74
N LEU A 184 -45.58 -48.31 -24.05
CA LEU A 184 -46.93 -48.50 -24.61
C LEU A 184 -47.95 -47.35 -24.50
N MET A 185 -48.19 -46.65 -25.61
CA MET A 185 -49.38 -46.82 -26.47
C MET A 185 -49.66 -45.57 -27.34
N GLY A 186 -49.69 -45.75 -28.66
CA GLY A 186 -50.73 -45.16 -29.54
C GLY A 186 -50.53 -43.75 -30.12
N GLY A 187 -50.69 -43.64 -31.45
CA GLY A 187 -51.07 -42.41 -32.16
C GLY A 187 -50.03 -41.95 -33.20
N MET A 188 -50.05 -42.45 -34.43
CA MET A 188 -50.90 -42.03 -35.56
C MET A 188 -50.41 -40.73 -36.26
N PHE A 189 -49.78 -40.93 -37.43
CA PHE A 189 -49.82 -40.12 -38.67
C PHE A 189 -49.64 -38.59 -38.65
N VAL A 190 -48.57 -38.12 -39.31
CA VAL A 190 -48.56 -36.90 -40.16
C VAL A 190 -47.53 -37.14 -41.28
N ALA A 191 -47.94 -37.56 -42.49
CA ALA A 191 -48.07 -36.74 -43.70
C ALA A 191 -46.90 -35.78 -43.95
N PHE A 192 -45.91 -36.18 -44.78
CA PHE A 192 -45.72 -35.80 -46.19
C PHE A 192 -44.55 -36.61 -46.79
#